data_AF-X0V170-F1
#
_entry.id   AF-X0V170-F1
#
_cell.length_a   1.000
_cell.length_b   1.000
_cell.length_c   1.000
_cell.angle_alpha   90.00
_cell.angle_beta   90.00
_cell.angle_gamma   90.00
#
_symmetry.space_group_name_H-M   'P 1'
#
loop_
_entity.id
_entity.type
_entity.pdbx_description
1 polymer ?
#
loop_
_entity_poly.entity_id
_entity_poly.type
_entity_poly.pdbx_seq_one_letter_code
_entity_poly.pdbx_strand_id
1 'polypeptide(L)' 'NTKGKQTLFSLNHWGMGDGADLGIGNSEGSTRDWTFTKNAGDYSSKRLRVYVRPTHTPAQ' A
#
# COMPACT_ATOMS: atom_id res chain seq x y z
N ASN A 1 7.02 18.64 13.94
CA ASN A 1 5.72 17.93 13.89
C ASN A 1 5.98 16.47 13.53
N THR A 2 6.06 15.56 14.51
CA THR A 2 6.43 14.13 14.31
C THR A 2 5.49 13.16 15.03
N LYS A 3 4.37 13.65 15.58
CA LYS A 3 3.43 12.83 16.37
C LYS A 3 2.68 11.76 15.57
N GLY A 4 2.78 11.76 14.24
CA GLY A 4 2.07 10.84 13.34
C GLY A 4 2.98 9.95 12.49
N LYS A 5 4.07 9.39 13.04
CA LYS A 5 4.93 8.43 12.30
C LYS A 5 4.24 7.07 12.17
N GLN A 6 3.00 7.00 11.71
CA GLN A 6 2.27 5.75 11.52
C GLN A 6 2.18 5.45 10.04
N THR A 7 2.40 4.19 9.69
CA THR A 7 2.05 3.71 8.35
C THR A 7 0.54 3.63 8.28
N LEU A 8 -0.08 4.35 7.35
CA LEU A 8 -1.52 4.21 7.09
C LEU A 8 -1.78 3.07 6.11
N PHE A 9 -0.99 3.04 5.04
CA PHE A 9 -1.01 2.02 4.00
C PHE A 9 0.39 1.86 3.42
N SER A 10 0.77 0.63 3.10
CA SER A 10 2.05 0.29 2.46
C SER A 10 1.78 -0.69 1.31
N LEU A 11 2.39 -0.39 0.16
CA LEU A 11 2.52 -1.30 -0.97
C LEU A 11 3.90 -1.07 -1.61
N ASN A 12 4.79 -2.05 -1.46
CA ASN A 12 6.14 -2.06 -2.03
C ASN A 12 6.33 -3.27 -2.95
N HIS A 13 7.50 -3.37 -3.60
CA HIS A 13 7.82 -4.43 -4.56
C HIS A 13 6.75 -4.62 -5.64
N TRP A 14 6.33 -3.50 -6.24
CA TRP A 14 5.43 -3.50 -7.39
C TRP A 14 5.94 -4.46 -8.48
N GLY A 15 5.08 -5.38 -8.92
CA GLY A 15 5.42 -6.39 -9.93
C GLY A 15 5.84 -7.76 -9.39
N MET A 16 6.04 -7.93 -8.08
CA MET A 16 6.39 -9.23 -7.48
C MET A 16 5.18 -10.15 -7.22
N GLY A 17 3.97 -9.77 -7.64
CA GLY A 17 2.76 -10.57 -7.46
C GLY A 17 2.52 -10.91 -5.98
N ASP A 18 2.47 -12.21 -5.67
CA ASP A 18 2.30 -12.72 -4.31
C ASP A 18 3.52 -12.45 -3.40
N GLY A 19 4.69 -12.14 -3.97
CA GLY A 19 5.87 -11.72 -3.23
C GLY A 19 5.94 -10.21 -2.95
N ALA A 20 4.89 -9.45 -3.26
CA ALA A 20 4.81 -8.04 -2.91
C ALA A 20 4.63 -7.84 -1.39
N ASP A 21 4.91 -6.62 -0.93
CA ASP A 21 4.77 -6.22 0.46
C ASP A 21 3.50 -5.37 0.60
N LEU A 22 2.58 -5.77 1.47
CA LEU A 22 1.27 -5.11 1.63
C LEU A 22 0.88 -4.96 3.10
N GLY A 23 0.28 -3.83 3.45
CA GLY A 23 -0.43 -3.74 4.72
C GLY A 23 -1.06 -2.40 5.05
N ILE A 24 -1.91 -2.43 6.08
CA ILE A 24 -2.63 -1.28 6.63
C ILE A 24 -2.19 -1.15 8.09
N GLY A 25 -1.86 0.07 8.53
CA GLY A 25 -1.27 0.27 9.85
C GLY A 25 0.23 -0.05 9.88
N ASN A 26 0.81 0.04 11.08
CA ASN A 26 2.21 -0.34 11.30
C ASN A 26 2.36 -1.85 11.17
N SER A 27 3.45 -2.27 10.53
CA SER A 27 3.86 -3.67 10.46
C SER A 27 4.30 -4.19 11.84
N GLU A 28 4.13 -5.49 12.06
CA GLU A 28 4.69 -6.23 13.21
C GLU A 28 6.13 -6.72 12.94
N GLY A 29 6.63 -6.53 11.71
CA GLY A 29 7.96 -6.92 11.28
C GLY A 29 9.07 -5.93 11.66
N SER A 30 10.22 -6.06 11.00
CA SER A 30 11.43 -5.28 11.31
C SER A 30 11.34 -3.81 10.89
N THR A 31 10.46 -3.46 9.95
CA THR A 31 10.23 -2.10 9.48
C THR A 31 8.87 -1.59 9.93
N ARG A 32 8.70 -0.27 10.02
CA ARG A 32 7.42 0.33 10.41
C ARG A 32 6.35 0.14 9.33
N ASP A 33 6.75 0.31 8.08
CA ASP A 33 5.97 -0.07 6.91
C ASP A 33 6.22 -1.55 6.61
N TRP A 34 5.45 -2.12 5.68
CA TRP A 34 5.47 -3.57 5.45
C TRP A 34 6.64 -4.03 4.57
N THR A 35 7.69 -3.21 4.44
CA THR A 35 8.85 -3.51 3.59
C THR A 35 9.50 -4.85 3.95
N PHE A 36 9.84 -5.64 2.92
CA PHE A 36 10.47 -6.97 3.01
C PHE A 36 9.62 -8.08 3.66
N THR A 37 8.32 -7.86 3.86
CA THR A 37 7.43 -8.86 4.47
C THR A 37 6.98 -9.95 3.48
N LYS A 38 6.91 -9.65 2.18
CA LYS A 38 6.51 -10.56 1.09
C LYS A 38 5.18 -11.28 1.36
N ASN A 39 4.25 -10.58 2.01
CA ASN A 39 3.01 -11.14 2.53
C ASN A 39 1.81 -11.00 1.57
N ALA A 40 2.01 -10.50 0.34
CA ALA A 40 0.90 -10.31 -0.60
C ALA A 40 0.17 -11.61 -0.97
N GLY A 41 0.85 -12.76 -0.93
CA GLY A 41 0.27 -14.08 -1.14
C GLY A 41 -0.73 -14.50 -0.06
N ASP A 42 -0.60 -13.96 1.15
CA ASP A 42 -1.44 -14.31 2.30
C ASP A 42 -2.84 -13.70 2.20
N TYR A 43 -3.00 -12.64 1.38
CA TYR A 43 -4.28 -12.02 1.13
C TYR A 43 -5.05 -12.77 0.03
N SER A 44 -6.15 -13.41 0.43
CA SER A 44 -7.09 -14.05 -0.49
C SER A 44 -7.73 -13.08 -1.50
N SER A 45 -7.85 -11.80 -1.14
CA SER A 45 -8.32 -10.72 -2.01
C SER A 45 -7.48 -9.47 -1.81
N LYS A 46 -6.91 -8.94 -2.90
CA LYS A 46 -6.06 -7.76 -2.92
C LYS A 46 -6.36 -6.91 -4.16
N ARG A 47 -6.96 -5.73 -3.96
CA ARG A 47 -7.31 -4.80 -5.05
C ARG A 47 -7.14 -3.35 -4.61
N LEU A 48 -6.25 -2.63 -5.27
CA LEU A 48 -6.09 -1.19 -5.13
C LEU A 48 -6.73 -0.47 -6.33
N ARG A 49 -7.57 0.54 -6.06
CA ARG A 49 -8.11 1.43 -7.09
C ARG A 49 -7.55 2.82 -6.85
N VAL A 50 -6.92 3.38 -7.87
CA VAL A 50 -6.38 4.74 -7.84
C VAL A 50 -7.24 5.60 -8.77
N TYR A 51 -7.91 6.59 -8.19
CA TYR A 51 -8.71 7.55 -8.94
C TYR A 51 -7.89 8.82 -9.11
N VAL A 52 -7.64 9.19 -10.37
CA VAL A 52 -6.94 10.43 -10.70
C VAL A 52 -7.96 11.52 -10.93
N ARG A 53 -7.79 12.66 -10.25
CA ARG A 53 -8.64 13.84 -10.46
C ARG A 53 -8.46 14.32 -11.92
N PRO A 54 -9.55 14.54 -12.68
CA PRO A 54 -9.45 15.12 -14.02
C PRO A 54 -8.74 16.48 -13.99
N THR A 55 -7.88 16.75 -14.97
CA THR A 55 -7.18 18.04 -15.11
C THR A 55 -8.12 19.15 -15.63
N HIS A 56 -9.20 18.76 -16.31
CA HIS A 56 -10.28 19.63 -16.77
C HIS A 56 -11.62 18.98 -16.45
N THR A 57 -12.64 19.79 -16.18
CA THR A 57 -14.02 19.30 -16.11
C THR A 57 -14.37 18.72 -17.49
N PRO A 58 -14.76 17.44 -17.60
CA PRO A 58 -15.25 16.89 -18.86
C PRO A 58 -16.40 17.79 -19.36
N ALA A 59 -16.40 18.14 -20.65
CA ALA A 59 -17.52 18.85 -21.23
C ALA A 59 -18.81 18.06 -20.94
N GLN A 60 -19.81 18.74 -20.36
CA GLN A 60 -21.16 18.18 -20.15
C GLN A 60 -21.86 17.92 -21.48
#